data_AF-A0A6P3YBI6-F1
#
_entry.id   AF-A0A6P3YBI6-F1
#
_cell.length_a   1.000
_cell.length_b   1.000
_cell.length_c   1.000
_cell.angle_alpha   90.00
_cell.angle_beta   90.00
_cell.angle_gamma   90.00
#
_symmetry.space_group_name_H-M   'P 1'
#
loop_
_entity.id
_entity.type
_entity.pdbx_description
1 polymer ?
#
loop_
_entity_poly.entity_id
_entity_poly.type
_entity_poly.pdbx_seq_one_letter_code
_entity_poly.pdbx_strand_id
1 'polypeptide(L)'
;MDVIWSRHYGLVEKLSLFTGMWPYLKPRTRYLRIGLMSITAVAIFVPQIAYQIRCERNIQCILTCVPTFLFTIVNIVALYTFPINSSKIKRLIERLFVDWEELETPEEIEIFKSHALFCKRFSAIYSAYCFLGVYGFTSASLVSPILDVLMPLNESRPVLLPIPAYYFVDTRQYLIYIYGYAIVSCGIFMTAIVAHDCIFVTYIEHVCCMFTILG
;
A
#
# COMPACT_ATOMS: atom_id res chain seq x y z
N MET A 1 22.35 15.18 -7.17
CA MET A 1 21.53 14.25 -6.37
C MET A 1 20.03 14.39 -6.59
N ASP A 2 19.35 15.43 -6.08
CA ASP A 2 17.87 15.47 -6.03
C ASP A 2 17.14 15.47 -7.39
N VAL A 3 17.75 16.04 -8.43
CA VAL A 3 17.11 16.20 -9.75
C VAL A 3 16.99 14.87 -10.50
N ILE A 4 18.00 14.00 -10.42
CA ILE A 4 18.01 12.71 -11.13
C ILE A 4 17.08 11.71 -10.43
N TRP A 5 17.10 11.69 -9.09
CA TRP A 5 16.21 10.87 -8.28
C TRP A 5 14.75 11.29 -8.47
N SER A 6 14.44 12.57 -8.33
CA SER A 6 13.07 13.06 -8.52
C SER A 6 12.55 12.79 -9.94
N ARG A 7 13.43 12.76 -10.95
CA ARG A 7 13.04 12.48 -12.34
C ARG A 7 12.64 11.02 -12.57
N HIS A 8 13.35 10.05 -11.97
CA HIS A 8 13.13 8.62 -12.22
C HIS A 8 12.35 7.93 -11.09
N TYR A 9 12.66 8.25 -9.84
CA TYR A 9 12.11 7.63 -8.64
C TYR A 9 11.18 8.55 -7.83
N GLY A 10 10.84 9.73 -8.36
CA GLY A 10 10.05 10.73 -7.64
C GLY A 10 8.65 10.27 -7.21
N LEU A 11 8.03 9.30 -7.90
CA LEU A 11 6.78 8.70 -7.43
C LEU A 11 7.03 7.86 -6.17
N VAL A 12 8.01 6.96 -6.22
CA VAL A 12 8.40 6.09 -5.10
C VAL A 12 8.79 6.94 -3.89
N GLU A 13 9.56 8.00 -4.11
CA GLU A 13 9.93 8.96 -3.07
C GLU A 13 8.71 9.62 -2.43
N LYS A 14 7.77 10.16 -3.22
CA LYS A 14 6.55 10.80 -2.70
C LYS A 14 5.69 9.84 -1.89
N LEU A 15 5.48 8.62 -2.38
CA LEU A 15 4.72 7.59 -1.68
C LEU A 15 5.40 7.20 -0.36
N SER A 16 6.72 7.01 -0.39
CA SER A 16 7.53 6.67 0.79
C SER A 16 7.60 7.81 1.81
N LEU A 17 7.62 9.06 1.34
CA LEU A 17 7.51 10.22 2.20
C LEU A 17 6.15 10.19 2.90
N PHE A 18 5.05 10.09 2.16
CA PHE A 18 3.71 10.03 2.73
C PHE A 18 3.59 8.95 3.82
N THR A 19 4.16 7.76 3.58
CA THR A 19 4.11 6.63 4.51
C THR A 19 5.06 6.71 5.69
N GLY A 20 5.97 7.69 5.70
CA GLY A 20 7.04 7.75 6.70
C GLY A 20 8.18 6.77 6.43
N MET A 21 8.09 6.00 5.34
CA MET A 21 9.09 5.05 4.84
C MET A 21 10.23 5.71 4.06
N TRP A 22 10.41 7.02 4.13
CA TRP A 22 11.58 7.63 3.50
C TRP A 22 12.77 7.64 4.48
N PRO A 23 13.96 7.11 4.09
CA PRO A 23 15.07 6.95 5.04
C PRO A 23 15.67 8.28 5.50
N TYR A 24 15.53 9.35 4.71
CA TYR A 24 16.02 10.69 5.05
C TYR A 24 15.00 11.55 5.81
N LEU A 25 13.84 10.99 6.18
CA LEU A 25 12.83 11.72 6.94
C LEU A 25 13.31 12.04 8.36
N LYS A 26 13.01 13.25 8.85
CA LYS A 26 13.32 13.66 10.24
C LYS A 26 12.69 12.67 11.24
N PRO A 27 13.40 12.26 12.32
CA PRO A 27 12.90 11.25 13.26
C PRO A 27 11.51 11.57 13.82
N ARG A 28 11.27 12.81 14.25
CA ARG A 28 9.96 13.23 14.79
C ARG A 28 8.83 13.03 13.78
N THR A 29 9.02 13.45 12.53
CA THR A 29 8.03 13.30 11.46
C THR A 29 7.80 11.84 11.11
N ARG A 30 8.86 11.02 11.13
CA ARG A 30 8.76 9.57 10.93
C ARG A 30 7.90 8.91 12.01
N TYR A 31 8.21 9.13 13.28
CA TYR A 31 7.46 8.53 14.39
C TYR A 31 5.99 8.96 14.36
N LEU A 32 5.72 10.22 14.02
CA LEU A 32 4.35 10.70 13.86
C LEU A 32 3.61 9.99 12.73
N ARG A 33 4.20 9.86 11.53
CA ARG A 33 3.55 9.18 10.39
C ARG A 33 3.32 7.70 10.64
N ILE A 34 4.33 7.00 11.16
CA ILE A 34 4.22 5.58 11.52
C ILE A 34 3.18 5.40 12.63
N GLY A 35 3.18 6.25 13.66
CA GLY A 35 2.19 6.20 14.74
C GLY A 35 0.76 6.35 14.23
N LEU A 36 0.51 7.31 13.34
CA LEU A 36 -0.81 7.48 12.71
C LEU A 36 -1.22 6.24 11.91
N MET A 37 -0.31 5.66 11.13
CA MET A 37 -0.58 4.43 10.36
C MET A 37 -0.84 3.23 11.28
N SER A 38 -0.10 3.10 12.38
CA SER A 38 -0.31 2.07 13.38
C SER A 38 -1.68 2.19 14.05
N ILE A 39 -2.13 3.42 14.36
CA ILE A 39 -3.47 3.66 14.92
C ILE A 39 -4.55 3.21 13.93
N THR A 40 -4.45 3.62 12.66
CA THR A 40 -5.37 3.17 11.62
C THR A 40 -5.36 1.64 11.48
N ALA A 41 -4.19 1.01 11.57
CA ALA A 41 -4.09 -0.43 11.46
C ALA A 41 -4.75 -1.17 12.62
N VAL A 42 -4.55 -0.73 13.85
CA VAL A 42 -5.22 -1.29 15.02
C VAL A 42 -6.73 -1.10 14.93
N ALA A 43 -7.18 0.07 14.48
CA ALA A 43 -8.60 0.39 14.31
C ALA A 43 -9.32 -0.50 13.27
N ILE A 44 -8.60 -1.08 12.31
CA ILE A 44 -9.15 -2.05 11.34
C ILE A 44 -9.01 -3.49 11.86
N PHE A 45 -7.84 -3.80 12.40
CA PHE A 45 -7.48 -5.16 12.80
C PHE A 45 -8.33 -5.68 13.95
N VAL A 46 -8.63 -4.83 14.94
CA VAL A 46 -9.47 -5.22 16.10
C VAL A 46 -10.89 -5.61 15.69
N PRO A 47 -11.64 -4.79 14.91
CA PRO A 47 -12.93 -5.20 14.33
C PRO A 47 -12.89 -6.48 13.49
N GLN A 48 -11.82 -6.71 12.73
CA GLN A 48 -11.65 -7.93 11.93
C GLN A 48 -11.49 -9.17 12.82
N ILE A 49 -10.68 -9.10 13.88
CA ILE A 49 -10.53 -10.19 14.86
C ILE A 49 -11.86 -10.47 15.56
N ALA A 50 -12.54 -9.42 16.03
CA ALA A 50 -13.83 -9.57 16.70
C ALA A 50 -14.86 -10.26 15.79
N TYR A 51 -14.86 -9.92 14.50
CA TYR A 51 -15.71 -10.58 13.50
C TYR A 51 -15.36 -12.05 13.31
N GLN A 52 -14.07 -12.40 13.21
CA GLN A 52 -13.63 -13.78 13.08
C GLN A 52 -14.05 -14.64 14.27
N ILE A 53 -13.93 -14.11 15.50
CA ILE A 53 -14.40 -14.79 16.72
C ILE A 53 -15.90 -15.05 16.65
N ARG A 54 -16.68 -14.07 16.17
CA ARG A 54 -18.14 -14.15 16.07
C ARG A 54 -18.63 -15.07 14.95
N CYS A 55 -17.80 -15.43 13.98
CA CYS A 55 -18.17 -16.40 12.97
C CYS A 55 -18.42 -17.81 13.56
N GLU A 56 -18.10 -18.11 14.83
CA GLU A 56 -18.48 -19.33 15.58
C GLU A 56 -18.42 -20.64 14.76
N ARG A 57 -17.35 -20.84 13.98
CA ARG A 57 -17.07 -21.99 13.08
C ARG A 57 -17.83 -22.04 11.74
N ASN A 58 -18.55 -21.00 11.35
CA ASN A 58 -19.08 -20.88 9.99
C ASN A 58 -17.92 -20.70 8.99
N ILE A 59 -17.58 -21.79 8.28
CA ILE A 59 -16.46 -21.82 7.31
C ILE A 59 -16.64 -20.77 6.22
N GLN A 60 -17.86 -20.57 5.73
CA GLN A 60 -18.15 -19.58 4.69
C GLN A 60 -17.89 -18.15 5.19
N CYS A 61 -18.28 -17.85 6.44
CA CYS A 61 -18.01 -16.58 7.10
C CYS A 61 -16.50 -16.35 7.26
N ILE A 62 -15.76 -17.36 7.72
CA ILE A 62 -14.31 -17.29 7.92
C ILE A 62 -13.61 -17.04 6.59
N LEU A 63 -13.87 -17.87 5.57
CA LEU A 63 -13.22 -17.78 4.26
C LEU A 63 -13.45 -16.42 3.59
N THR A 64 -14.61 -15.81 3.78
CA THR A 64 -14.91 -14.48 3.25
C THR A 64 -14.03 -13.39 3.89
N CYS A 65 -13.58 -13.57 5.12
CA CYS A 65 -12.78 -12.60 5.86
C CYS A 65 -11.27 -12.78 5.68
N VAL A 66 -10.83 -14.02 5.41
CA VAL A 66 -9.40 -14.37 5.29
C VAL A 66 -8.63 -13.43 4.37
N PRO A 67 -9.10 -13.08 3.15
CA PRO A 67 -8.35 -12.20 2.24
C PRO A 67 -8.07 -10.83 2.87
N THR A 68 -9.10 -10.21 3.45
CA THR A 68 -8.96 -8.88 4.07
C THR A 68 -8.12 -8.92 5.33
N PHE A 69 -8.15 -10.02 6.08
CA PHE A 69 -7.33 -10.21 7.27
C PHE A 69 -5.86 -10.40 6.93
N LEU A 70 -5.55 -11.26 5.96
CA LEU A 70 -4.19 -11.47 5.46
C LEU A 70 -3.62 -10.18 4.87
N PHE A 71 -4.43 -9.44 4.13
CA PHE A 71 -4.05 -8.13 3.61
C PHE A 71 -3.66 -7.16 4.74
N THR A 72 -4.44 -7.08 5.83
CA THR A 72 -4.09 -6.26 7.00
C THR A 72 -2.77 -6.72 7.64
N ILE A 73 -2.53 -8.03 7.76
CA ILE A 73 -1.27 -8.57 8.31
C ILE A 73 -0.08 -8.15 7.43
N VAL A 74 -0.18 -8.33 6.11
CA VAL A 74 0.89 -7.94 5.17
C VAL A 74 1.18 -6.44 5.28
N ASN A 75 0.15 -5.59 5.39
CA ASN A 75 0.33 -4.15 5.61
C ASN A 75 1.09 -3.85 6.89
N ILE A 76 0.73 -4.49 8.01
CA ILE A 76 1.39 -4.32 9.30
C ILE A 76 2.86 -4.72 9.20
N VAL A 77 3.15 -5.87 8.59
CA VAL A 77 4.53 -6.35 8.39
C VAL A 77 5.31 -5.35 7.51
N ALA A 78 4.75 -4.88 6.40
CA ALA A 78 5.38 -3.90 5.53
C ALA A 78 5.64 -2.57 6.24
N LEU A 79 4.69 -2.08 7.05
CA LEU A 79 4.81 -0.85 7.83
C LEU A 79 5.99 -0.90 8.81
N TYR A 80 6.19 -2.04 9.50
CA TYR A 80 7.27 -2.16 10.49
C TYR A 80 8.60 -2.63 9.90
N THR A 81 8.61 -3.25 8.72
CA THR A 81 9.86 -3.67 8.05
C THR A 81 10.78 -2.48 7.78
N PHE A 82 10.21 -1.34 7.38
CA PHE A 82 10.96 -0.14 7.07
C PHE A 82 11.70 0.47 8.27
N PRO A 83 11.04 0.85 9.39
CA PRO A 83 11.73 1.44 10.53
C PRO A 83 12.80 0.51 11.10
N ILE A 84 12.52 -0.80 11.17
CA ILE A 84 13.46 -1.83 11.66
C ILE A 84 14.72 -1.87 10.79
N ASN A 85 14.57 -1.82 9.46
CA ASN A 85 15.69 -1.93 8.51
C ASN A 85 16.13 -0.57 7.94
N SER A 86 15.77 0.55 8.58
CA SER A 86 15.94 1.89 8.02
C SER A 86 17.41 2.23 7.70
N SER A 87 18.36 1.75 8.49
CA SER A 87 19.80 1.91 8.23
C SER A 87 20.26 1.16 6.98
N LYS A 88 19.79 -0.09 6.80
CA LYS A 88 20.11 -0.91 5.63
C LYS A 88 19.51 -0.30 4.36
N ILE A 89 18.25 0.11 4.42
CA ILE A 89 17.54 0.78 3.31
C ILE A 89 18.27 2.07 2.94
N LYS A 90 18.66 2.90 3.93
CA LYS A 90 19.43 4.10 3.68
C LYS A 90 20.72 3.79 2.91
N ARG A 91 21.47 2.79 3.36
CA ARG A 91 22.71 2.36 2.70
C ARG A 91 22.48 1.87 1.26
N LEU A 92 21.37 1.17 0.99
CA LEU A 92 21.03 0.74 -0.37
C LEU A 92 20.74 1.94 -1.29
N ILE A 93 20.03 2.95 -0.79
CA ILE A 93 19.79 4.17 -1.57
C ILE A 93 21.08 4.96 -1.78
N GLU A 94 21.91 5.11 -0.74
CA GLU A 94 23.23 5.75 -0.86
C GLU A 94 24.10 5.04 -1.89
N ARG A 95 24.10 3.70 -1.89
CA ARG A 95 24.85 2.91 -2.87
C ARG A 95 24.36 3.15 -4.30
N LEU A 96 23.05 3.15 -4.52
CA LEU A 96 22.47 3.45 -5.83
C LEU A 96 22.92 4.83 -6.35
N PHE A 97 23.03 5.82 -5.46
CA PHE A 97 23.52 7.15 -5.83
C PHE A 97 25.00 7.16 -6.20
N VAL A 98 25.83 6.53 -5.39
CA VAL A 98 27.27 6.44 -5.64
C VAL A 98 27.52 5.74 -6.99
N ASP A 99 26.87 4.59 -7.21
CA ASP A 99 27.00 3.83 -8.46
C ASP A 99 26.53 4.65 -9.68
N TRP A 100 25.54 5.55 -9.52
CA TRP A 100 25.12 6.46 -10.60
C TRP A 100 26.18 7.53 -10.91
N GLU A 101 26.85 8.07 -9.89
CA GLU A 101 27.86 9.12 -10.05
C GLU A 101 29.20 8.59 -10.59
N GLU A 102 29.47 7.30 -10.41
CA GLU A 102 30.68 6.62 -10.88
C GLU A 102 30.61 6.14 -12.35
N LEU A 103 29.46 6.27 -13.04
CA LEU A 103 29.34 5.85 -14.45
C LEU A 103 30.16 6.76 -15.37
N GLU A 104 31.03 6.18 -16.19
CA GLU A 104 31.95 6.93 -17.05
C GLU A 104 31.57 6.82 -18.53
N THR A 105 31.11 5.65 -18.97
CA THR A 105 30.88 5.40 -20.40
C THR A 105 29.44 5.76 -20.82
N PRO A 106 29.25 6.23 -22.07
CA PRO A 106 27.89 6.54 -22.56
C PRO A 106 26.98 5.30 -22.58
N GLU A 107 27.55 4.12 -22.79
CA GLU A 107 26.84 2.84 -22.80
C GLU A 107 26.33 2.44 -21.41
N GLU A 108 27.18 2.53 -20.38
CA GLU A 108 26.79 2.36 -18.97
C GLU A 108 25.63 3.28 -18.58
N ILE A 109 25.72 4.56 -18.95
CA ILE A 109 24.70 5.56 -18.65
C ILE A 109 23.38 5.23 -19.36
N GLU A 110 23.42 4.71 -20.58
CA GLU A 110 22.21 4.31 -21.32
C GLU A 110 21.53 3.10 -20.69
N ILE A 111 22.31 2.07 -20.32
CA ILE A 111 21.82 0.89 -19.60
C ILE A 111 21.15 1.31 -18.29
N PHE A 112 21.82 2.13 -17.48
CA PHE A 112 21.27 2.58 -16.21
C PHE A 112 19.98 3.38 -16.39
N LYS A 113 19.93 4.31 -17.35
CA LYS A 113 18.71 5.06 -17.68
C LYS A 113 17.56 4.14 -18.08
N SER A 114 17.83 3.07 -18.82
CA SER A 114 16.81 2.09 -19.23
C SER A 114 16.16 1.42 -18.01
N HIS A 115 16.97 0.92 -17.08
CA HIS A 115 16.47 0.31 -15.83
C HIS A 115 15.74 1.32 -14.92
N ALA A 116 16.26 2.54 -14.81
CA ALA A 116 15.60 3.61 -14.06
C ALA A 116 14.24 4.00 -14.68
N LEU A 117 14.14 4.01 -16.01
CA LEU A 117 12.88 4.25 -16.72
C LEU A 117 11.89 3.09 -16.53
N PHE A 118 12.37 1.86 -16.50
CA PHE A 118 11.56 0.70 -16.14
C PHE A 118 10.98 0.85 -14.74
N CYS A 119 11.81 1.15 -13.72
CA CYS A 119 11.36 1.38 -12.34
C CYS A 119 10.27 2.45 -12.26
N LYS A 120 10.44 3.56 -12.99
CA LYS A 120 9.47 4.65 -13.07
C LYS A 120 8.12 4.18 -13.62
N ARG A 121 8.14 3.48 -14.75
CA ARG A 121 6.93 2.96 -15.42
C ARG A 121 6.25 1.91 -14.57
N PHE A 122 7.02 0.97 -14.03
CA PHE A 122 6.54 -0.07 -13.12
C PHE A 122 5.82 0.58 -11.93
N SER A 123 6.48 1.50 -11.23
CA SER A 123 5.91 2.16 -10.06
C SER A 123 4.60 2.87 -10.38
N ALA A 124 4.51 3.55 -11.53
CA ALA A 124 3.29 4.24 -11.94
C ALA A 124 2.15 3.28 -12.27
N ILE A 125 2.41 2.27 -13.11
CA ILE A 125 1.41 1.28 -13.54
C ILE A 125 0.94 0.44 -12.35
N TYR A 126 1.88 -0.05 -11.54
CA TYR A 126 1.60 -0.85 -10.35
C TYR A 126 0.76 -0.05 -9.34
N SER A 127 1.14 1.20 -9.07
CA SER A 127 0.33 2.09 -8.21
C SER A 127 -1.10 2.22 -8.74
N ALA A 128 -1.27 2.54 -10.03
CA ALA A 128 -2.59 2.72 -10.62
C ALA A 128 -3.43 1.44 -10.54
N TYR A 129 -2.84 0.29 -10.87
CA TYR A 129 -3.50 -1.02 -10.78
C TYR A 129 -3.96 -1.33 -9.34
N CYS A 130 -3.07 -1.14 -8.36
CA CYS A 130 -3.36 -1.35 -6.94
C CYS A 130 -4.50 -0.46 -6.42
N PHE A 131 -4.47 0.84 -6.74
CA PHE A 131 -5.53 1.76 -6.31
C PHE A 131 -6.87 1.50 -7.01
N LEU A 132 -6.86 1.21 -8.31
CA LEU A 132 -8.07 0.83 -9.04
C LEU A 132 -8.69 -0.44 -8.46
N GLY A 133 -7.85 -1.45 -8.15
CA GLY A 133 -8.29 -2.69 -7.53
C GLY A 133 -8.92 -2.47 -6.15
N VAL A 134 -8.25 -1.74 -5.25
CA VAL A 134 -8.76 -1.56 -3.89
C VAL A 134 -10.04 -0.73 -3.85
N TYR A 135 -10.12 0.34 -4.64
CA TYR A 135 -11.29 1.22 -4.66
C TYR A 135 -12.45 0.58 -5.40
N GLY A 136 -12.18 -0.18 -6.46
CA GLY A 136 -13.17 -1.00 -7.14
C GLY A 136 -13.75 -2.10 -6.24
N PHE A 137 -12.91 -2.77 -5.46
CA PHE A 137 -13.37 -3.77 -4.48
C PHE A 137 -14.22 -3.11 -3.38
N THR A 138 -13.74 -2.00 -2.82
CA THR A 138 -14.45 -1.27 -1.75
C THR A 138 -15.80 -0.74 -2.25
N SER A 139 -15.89 -0.25 -3.50
CA SER A 139 -17.13 0.29 -4.07
C SER A 139 -18.22 -0.76 -4.30
N ALA A 140 -17.90 -2.06 -4.29
CA ALA A 140 -18.91 -3.12 -4.35
C ALA A 140 -19.96 -2.99 -3.23
N SER A 141 -19.59 -2.42 -2.08
CA SER A 141 -20.51 -2.17 -0.95
C SER A 141 -21.63 -1.19 -1.25
N LEU A 142 -21.45 -0.32 -2.25
CA LEU A 142 -22.46 0.64 -2.68
C LEU A 142 -23.50 0.00 -3.60
N VAL A 143 -23.28 -1.22 -4.08
CA VAL A 143 -24.22 -1.89 -4.99
C VAL A 143 -25.59 -2.07 -4.33
N SER A 144 -25.67 -2.54 -3.09
CA SER A 144 -26.96 -2.71 -2.40
C SER A 144 -27.71 -1.37 -2.22
N PRO A 145 -27.10 -0.30 -1.65
CA PRO A 145 -27.75 1.00 -1.55
C PRO A 145 -28.19 1.61 -2.89
N ILE A 146 -27.37 1.50 -3.94
CA ILE A 146 -27.71 2.03 -5.26
C ILE A 146 -28.92 1.28 -5.84
N LEU A 147 -28.95 -0.05 -5.72
CA LEU A 147 -30.05 -0.85 -6.21
C LEU A 147 -31.34 -0.67 -5.40
N ASP A 148 -31.26 -0.35 -4.12
CA ASP A 148 -32.45 -0.02 -3.32
C ASP A 148 -33.14 1.27 -3.80
N VAL A 149 -32.37 2.21 -4.37
CA VAL A 149 -32.92 3.44 -4.97
C VAL A 149 -33.42 3.20 -6.39
N LEU A 150 -32.66 2.48 -7.22
CA LEU A 150 -32.99 2.29 -8.64
C LEU A 150 -34.04 1.19 -8.89
N MET A 151 -34.02 0.13 -8.09
CA MET A 151 -34.84 -1.07 -8.22
C MET A 151 -35.25 -1.60 -6.83
N PRO A 152 -36.17 -0.89 -6.14
CA PRO A 152 -36.59 -1.25 -4.80
C PRO A 152 -37.28 -2.61 -4.79
N LEU A 153 -36.98 -3.42 -3.77
CA LEU A 153 -37.61 -4.72 -3.52
C LEU A 153 -38.57 -4.61 -2.34
N ASN A 154 -39.58 -5.50 -2.28
CA ASN A 154 -40.47 -5.60 -1.11
C ASN A 154 -39.73 -6.07 0.15
N GLU A 155 -38.59 -6.73 0.00
CA GLU A 155 -37.71 -7.15 1.08
C GLU A 155 -36.37 -6.41 1.03
N SER A 156 -35.78 -6.18 2.20
CA SER A 156 -34.50 -5.49 2.31
C SER A 156 -33.33 -6.34 1.80
N ARG A 157 -32.50 -5.80 0.90
CA ARG A 157 -31.29 -6.47 0.41
C ARG A 157 -30.28 -6.77 1.53
N PRO A 158 -29.41 -7.79 1.35
CA PRO A 158 -28.28 -8.01 2.25
C PRO A 158 -27.28 -6.84 2.15
N VAL A 159 -26.74 -6.42 3.29
CA VAL A 159 -25.70 -5.39 3.34
C VAL A 159 -24.36 -6.01 3.01
N LEU A 160 -23.70 -5.45 1.99
CA LEU A 160 -22.35 -5.84 1.60
C LEU A 160 -21.35 -4.87 2.26
N LEU A 161 -20.59 -5.36 3.24
CA LEU A 161 -19.59 -4.54 3.93
C LEU A 161 -18.31 -4.36 3.10
N PRO A 162 -17.67 -3.18 3.11
CA PRO A 162 -16.43 -2.94 2.36
C PRO A 162 -15.27 -3.81 2.85
N ILE A 163 -15.18 -3.91 4.17
CA ILE A 163 -14.27 -4.80 4.87
C ILE A 163 -15.16 -5.61 5.83
N PRO A 164 -15.23 -6.95 5.70
CA PRO A 164 -15.95 -7.81 6.62
C PRO A 164 -15.35 -7.69 8.03
N ALA A 165 -16.02 -6.95 8.89
CA ALA A 165 -15.55 -6.64 10.24
C ALA A 165 -16.72 -6.29 11.17
N TYR A 166 -16.50 -6.40 12.48
CA TYR A 166 -17.49 -6.06 13.49
C TYR A 166 -17.25 -4.63 13.97
N TYR A 167 -17.96 -3.67 13.38
CA TYR A 167 -17.76 -2.23 13.60
C TYR A 167 -18.33 -1.67 14.92
N PHE A 168 -18.90 -2.53 15.79
CA PHE A 168 -19.52 -2.12 17.06
C PHE A 168 -20.68 -1.10 16.93
N VAL A 169 -21.20 -0.92 15.73
CA VAL A 169 -22.35 -0.06 15.39
C VAL A 169 -23.31 -0.82 14.47
N ASP A 170 -24.53 -0.33 14.32
CA ASP A 170 -25.47 -0.88 13.33
C ASP A 170 -24.93 -0.65 11.91
N THR A 171 -24.62 -1.75 11.22
CA THR A 171 -23.98 -1.70 9.90
C THR A 171 -24.91 -1.19 8.81
N ARG A 172 -26.23 -1.33 8.97
CA ARG A 172 -27.20 -0.81 7.99
C ARG A 172 -27.34 0.70 8.13
N GLN A 173 -27.51 1.19 9.36
CA GLN A 173 -27.69 2.62 9.63
C GLN A 173 -26.44 3.44 9.32
N TYR A 174 -25.25 2.90 9.61
CA TYR A 174 -23.98 3.62 9.48
C TYR A 174 -23.17 3.25 8.23
N LEU A 175 -23.78 2.58 7.24
CA LEU A 175 -23.08 2.04 6.07
C LEU A 175 -22.23 3.08 5.33
N ILE A 176 -22.75 4.29 5.12
CA ILE A 176 -22.03 5.38 4.41
C ILE A 176 -20.78 5.82 5.19
N TYR A 177 -20.87 5.90 6.53
CA TYR A 177 -19.74 6.25 7.38
C TYR A 177 -18.70 5.14 7.40
N ILE A 178 -19.13 3.87 7.47
CA ILE A 178 -18.26 2.70 7.37
C ILE A 178 -17.55 2.68 6.01
N TYR A 179 -18.26 2.99 4.93
CA TYR A 179 -17.69 3.09 3.60
C TYR A 179 -16.64 4.19 3.49
N GLY A 180 -16.94 5.39 3.99
CA GLY A 180 -15.98 6.50 4.02
C GLY A 180 -14.72 6.15 4.80
N TYR A 181 -14.88 5.55 5.99
CA TYR A 181 -13.77 5.03 6.79
C TYR A 181 -12.95 3.98 6.02
N ALA A 182 -13.61 3.04 5.35
CA ALA A 182 -12.96 1.98 4.58
C ALA A 182 -12.17 2.53 3.39
N ILE A 183 -12.71 3.49 2.63
CA ILE A 183 -11.98 4.14 1.52
C ILE A 183 -10.67 4.75 2.02
N VAL A 184 -10.74 5.57 3.07
CA VAL A 184 -9.58 6.30 3.58
C VAL A 184 -8.53 5.32 4.10
N SER A 185 -8.98 4.33 4.88
CA SER A 185 -8.15 3.27 5.44
C SER A 185 -7.45 2.43 4.37
N CYS A 186 -8.21 1.93 3.39
CA CYS A 186 -7.70 1.18 2.25
C CYS A 186 -6.70 2.01 1.44
N GLY A 187 -6.97 3.30 1.23
CA GLY A 187 -6.06 4.21 0.52
C GLY A 187 -4.72 4.35 1.24
N ILE A 188 -4.74 4.52 2.57
CA ILE A 188 -3.53 4.60 3.41
C ILE A 188 -2.71 3.30 3.31
N PHE A 189 -3.38 2.15 3.47
CA PHE A 189 -2.76 0.83 3.40
C PHE A 189 -2.17 0.53 2.03
N MET A 190 -2.92 0.77 0.95
CA MET A 190 -2.40 0.61 -0.40
C MET A 190 -1.20 1.51 -0.67
N THR A 191 -1.21 2.75 -0.15
CA THR A 191 -0.03 3.63 -0.30
C THR A 191 1.20 3.02 0.37
N ALA A 192 1.04 2.41 1.56
CA ALA A 192 2.13 1.75 2.29
C ALA A 192 2.69 0.54 1.53
N ILE A 193 1.83 -0.35 1.02
CA ILE A 193 2.25 -1.50 0.21
C ILE A 193 2.95 -1.04 -1.06
N VAL A 194 2.34 -0.13 -1.81
CA VAL A 194 2.90 0.33 -3.09
C VAL A 194 4.25 1.00 -2.87
N ALA A 195 4.40 1.82 -1.83
CA ALA A 195 5.68 2.42 -1.48
C ALA A 195 6.75 1.35 -1.18
N HIS A 196 6.40 0.37 -0.34
CA HIS A 196 7.28 -0.73 0.04
C HIS A 196 7.75 -1.54 -1.18
N ASP A 197 6.82 -1.96 -2.02
CA ASP A 197 7.10 -2.83 -3.17
C ASP A 197 7.87 -2.09 -4.26
N CYS A 198 7.56 -0.81 -4.51
CA CYS A 198 8.29 -0.02 -5.49
C CYS A 198 9.74 0.27 -5.04
N ILE A 199 9.98 0.51 -3.74
CA ILE A 199 11.35 0.60 -3.19
C ILE A 199 12.08 -0.72 -3.42
N PHE A 200 11.43 -1.84 -3.10
CA PHE A 200 12.04 -3.16 -3.24
C PHE A 200 12.42 -3.50 -4.70
N VAL A 201 11.50 -3.25 -5.64
CA VAL A 201 11.76 -3.42 -7.08
C VAL A 201 12.88 -2.50 -7.56
N THR A 202 12.95 -1.26 -7.06
CA THR A 202 14.06 -0.35 -7.39
C THR A 202 15.42 -0.95 -7.01
N TYR A 203 15.52 -1.65 -5.88
CA TYR A 203 16.76 -2.32 -5.49
C TYR A 203 17.07 -3.54 -6.35
N ILE A 204 16.07 -4.34 -6.69
CA ILE A 204 16.27 -5.49 -7.59
C ILE A 204 16.79 -5.00 -8.95
N GLU A 205 16.14 -3.98 -9.51
CA GLU A 205 16.53 -3.41 -10.81
C GLU A 205 17.89 -2.74 -10.77
N HIS A 206 18.27 -2.12 -9.65
CA HIS A 206 19.63 -1.61 -9.45
C HIS A 206 20.65 -2.75 -9.54
N VAL A 207 20.41 -3.86 -8.86
CA VAL A 207 21.29 -5.03 -8.91
C VAL A 207 21.36 -5.63 -10.32
N CYS A 208 20.22 -5.78 -11.00
CA CYS A 208 20.18 -6.24 -12.38
C CYS A 208 20.95 -5.32 -13.33
N CYS A 209 20.80 -4.00 -13.17
CA CYS A 209 21.54 -3.01 -13.94
C CYS A 209 23.06 -3.16 -13.75
N MET A 210 23.53 -3.30 -12.51
CA MET A 210 24.95 -3.50 -12.23
C MET A 210 25.50 -4.78 -12.84
N PHE A 211 24.72 -5.86 -12.87
CA PHE A 211 25.12 -7.09 -13.57
C PHE A 211 25.22 -6.91 -15.08
N THR A 212 24.30 -6.15 -15.70
CA THR A 212 24.35 -5.84 -17.13
C THR A 212 25.54 -4.95 -17.50
N ILE A 213 25.96 -4.05 -16.60
CA ILE A 213 27.12 -3.19 -16.82
C ILE A 213 28.44 -3.97 -16.72
N LEU A 214 28.53 -4.91 -15.77
CA LEU A 214 29.77 -5.61 -15.45
C LEU A 214 30.00 -6.91 -16.25
N GLY A 215 28.95 -7.49 -16.82
CA GLY A 215 28.96 -8.79 -17.52
C GLY A 215 28.82 -8.66 -19.02
#